data_AF-A0A087T5D0-F1
#
_entry.id   AF-A0A087T5D0-F1
#
_cell.length_a   1.000
_cell.length_b   1.000
_cell.length_c   1.000
_cell.angle_alpha   90.00
_cell.angle_beta   90.00
_cell.angle_gamma   90.00
#
_symmetry.space_group_name_H-M   'P 1'
#
loop_
_entity.id
_entity.type
_entity.pdbx_description
1 polymer ?
#
loop_
_entity_poly.entity_id
_entity_poly.type
_entity_poly.pdbx_seq_one_letter_code
_entity_poly.pdbx_strand_id
1 'polypeptide(L)'
;MRDFLNGLDNLHEYLKFSYPRMKAPSFFCERETSSGLTLHYRSTRRGFLWYTIGQIKEVGRHFYNTAVDVHVLSHESSVGAIHVIMQLSFDNRAFQLEENRNTQRIDRIMLPIKAFLFLEIFPFCLVFDSGLYIKTIGKSLRAIMPDIAGRKLPEVFDLTRPLIECTWEAILVHSNNIFELSSVQPIRNHDSNGNQLPGTDDSEEDDNDDVSEYVSRLVEFSFWFK
;
A
#
# COMPACT_ATOMS: atom_id res chain seq x y z
N MET A 1 -7.54 11.86 -13.77
CA MET A 1 -8.61 10.83 -13.64
C MET A 1 -8.07 9.51 -13.11
N ARG A 2 -7.00 8.95 -13.69
CA ARG A 2 -6.34 7.74 -13.16
C ARG A 2 -5.94 7.86 -11.70
N ASP A 3 -5.22 8.93 -11.34
CA ASP A 3 -4.72 9.12 -9.97
C ASP A 3 -5.86 9.16 -8.95
N PHE A 4 -6.99 9.76 -9.33
CA PHE A 4 -8.19 9.75 -8.51
C PHE A 4 -8.73 8.34 -8.31
N LEU A 5 -8.89 7.56 -9.39
CA LEU A 5 -9.43 6.20 -9.32
C LEU A 5 -8.50 5.26 -8.53
N ASN A 6 -7.19 5.36 -8.73
CA ASN A 6 -6.20 4.60 -7.96
C ASN A 6 -6.14 5.04 -6.50
N GLY A 7 -6.42 6.31 -6.19
CA GLY A 7 -6.47 6.83 -4.84
C GLY A 7 -7.72 6.44 -4.04
N LEU A 8 -8.77 5.89 -4.68
CA LEU A 8 -10.02 5.53 -4.00
C LEU A 8 -9.84 4.43 -2.95
N ASP A 9 -8.99 3.44 -3.21
CA ASP A 9 -8.75 2.34 -2.27
C ASP A 9 -8.12 2.88 -0.97
N ASN A 10 -7.17 3.80 -1.08
CA ASN A 10 -6.55 4.48 0.06
C ASN A 10 -7.56 5.36 0.81
N LEU A 11 -8.40 6.10 0.09
CA LEU A 11 -9.46 6.90 0.71
C LEU A 11 -10.46 6.02 1.47
N HIS A 12 -10.87 4.89 0.90
CA HIS A 12 -11.76 3.95 1.58
C HIS A 12 -11.13 3.35 2.83
N GLU A 13 -9.83 3.07 2.80
CA GLU A 13 -9.12 2.61 3.99
C GLU A 13 -9.12 3.67 5.08
N TYR A 14 -8.87 4.93 4.72
CA TYR A 14 -8.99 6.04 5.66
C TYR A 14 -10.40 6.16 6.25
N LEU A 15 -11.45 5.99 5.43
CA LEU A 15 -12.84 6.04 5.91
C LEU A 15 -13.19 4.88 6.86
N LYS A 16 -12.49 3.75 6.82
CA LYS A 16 -12.74 2.64 7.77
C LYS A 16 -12.42 3.02 9.22
N PHE A 17 -11.54 3.99 9.46
CA PHE A 17 -11.30 4.49 10.83
C PHE A 17 -12.58 5.07 11.45
N SER A 18 -13.37 5.82 10.67
CA SER A 18 -14.66 6.36 11.13
C SER A 18 -15.82 5.37 10.95
N TYR A 19 -15.72 4.46 9.98
CA TYR A 19 -16.77 3.51 9.63
C TYR A 19 -16.25 2.06 9.56
N PRO A 20 -16.00 1.40 10.71
CA PRO A 20 -15.31 0.10 10.76
C PRO A 20 -16.04 -1.04 10.01
N ARG A 21 -17.36 -0.94 9.85
CA ARG A 21 -18.19 -1.93 9.13
C ARG A 21 -18.30 -1.65 7.63
N MET A 22 -17.61 -0.65 7.11
CA MET A 22 -17.66 -0.29 5.69
C MET A 22 -17.06 -1.40 4.82
N LYS A 23 -17.87 -1.95 3.93
CA LYS A 23 -17.42 -2.85 2.85
C LYS A 23 -17.21 -2.04 1.58
N ALA A 24 -16.00 -1.49 1.45
CA ALA A 24 -15.62 -0.67 0.32
C ALA A 24 -15.39 -1.52 -0.95
N PRO A 25 -15.75 -1.00 -2.14
CA PRO A 25 -15.28 -1.56 -3.40
C PRO A 25 -13.80 -1.21 -3.62
N SER A 26 -13.14 -2.00 -4.48
CA SER A 26 -11.76 -1.77 -4.93
C SER A 26 -11.73 -1.37 -6.41
N PHE A 27 -10.82 -0.45 -6.73
CA PHE A 27 -10.62 0.11 -8.06
C PHE A 27 -9.17 -0.07 -8.52
N PHE A 28 -8.98 -0.62 -9.71
CA PHE A 28 -7.66 -0.82 -10.28
C PHE A 28 -7.61 -0.42 -11.75
N CYS A 29 -6.68 0.45 -12.12
CA CYS A 29 -6.46 0.87 -13.51
C CYS A 29 -5.32 0.05 -14.14
N GLU A 30 -5.59 -0.70 -15.21
CA GLU A 30 -4.60 -1.60 -15.84
C GLU A 30 -3.89 -0.97 -17.05
N ARG A 31 -4.64 -0.30 -17.94
CA ARG A 31 -4.12 0.26 -19.19
C ARG A 31 -4.62 1.68 -19.40
N GLU A 32 -3.71 2.64 -19.51
CA GLU A 32 -4.02 4.03 -19.81
C GLU A 32 -3.52 4.42 -21.20
N THR A 33 -4.34 5.19 -21.92
CA THR A 33 -4.07 5.66 -23.28
C THR A 33 -4.47 7.13 -23.39
N SER A 34 -4.13 7.80 -24.51
CA SER A 34 -4.59 9.17 -24.79
C SER A 34 -6.10 9.33 -24.87
N SER A 35 -6.84 8.24 -25.07
CA SER A 35 -8.29 8.24 -25.26
C SER A 35 -9.06 7.58 -24.10
N GLY A 36 -8.37 7.26 -23.00
CA GLY A 36 -8.99 6.75 -21.77
C GLY A 36 -8.23 5.59 -21.14
N LEU A 37 -8.92 4.78 -20.34
CA LEU A 37 -8.30 3.69 -19.57
C LEU A 37 -9.21 2.48 -19.32
N THR A 38 -8.62 1.33 -19.02
CA THR A 38 -9.34 0.13 -18.54
C THR A 38 -9.36 0.11 -17.00
N LEU A 39 -10.56 0.04 -16.43
CA LEU A 39 -10.83 0.04 -14.99
C LEU A 39 -11.41 -1.30 -14.55
N HIS A 40 -10.80 -1.90 -13.54
CA HIS A 40 -11.29 -3.06 -12.83
C HIS A 40 -12.02 -2.60 -11.58
N TYR A 41 -13.28 -2.99 -11.46
CA TYR A 41 -14.12 -2.72 -10.30
C TYR A 41 -14.43 -4.04 -9.60
N ARG A 42 -14.03 -4.17 -8.33
CA ARG A 42 -14.29 -5.35 -7.50
C ARG A 42 -15.13 -4.97 -6.30
N SER A 43 -16.20 -5.71 -6.05
CA SER A 43 -17.11 -5.41 -4.93
C SER A 43 -17.84 -6.65 -4.43
N THR A 44 -18.01 -6.75 -3.11
CA THR A 44 -18.90 -7.72 -2.47
C THR A 44 -20.38 -7.25 -2.49
N ARG A 45 -20.61 -5.96 -2.73
CA ARG A 45 -21.94 -5.33 -2.79
C ARG A 45 -22.53 -5.47 -4.19
N ARG A 46 -23.70 -6.11 -4.28
CA ARG A 46 -24.44 -6.32 -5.54
C ARG A 46 -25.32 -5.11 -5.88
N GLY A 47 -25.54 -4.88 -7.18
CA GLY A 47 -26.45 -3.83 -7.67
C GLY A 47 -25.89 -2.41 -7.74
N PHE A 48 -24.65 -2.18 -7.30
CA PHE A 48 -24.05 -0.83 -7.28
C PHE A 48 -23.25 -0.46 -8.55
N LEU A 49 -23.16 -1.36 -9.54
CA LEU A 49 -22.38 -1.09 -10.76
C LEU A 49 -22.79 0.21 -11.45
N TRP A 50 -24.08 0.36 -11.75
CA TRP A 50 -24.59 1.54 -12.47
C TRP A 50 -24.47 2.83 -11.63
N TYR A 51 -24.58 2.71 -10.32
CA TYR A 51 -24.30 3.82 -9.39
C TYR A 51 -22.85 4.26 -9.49
N THR A 52 -21.90 3.32 -9.44
CA THR A 52 -20.46 3.60 -9.59
C THR A 52 -20.16 4.24 -10.94
N ILE A 53 -20.77 3.76 -12.02
CA ILE A 53 -20.62 4.37 -13.35
C ILE A 53 -21.09 5.83 -13.32
N GLY A 54 -22.25 6.11 -12.74
CA GLY A 54 -22.76 7.48 -12.58
C GLY A 54 -21.81 8.38 -11.80
N GLN A 55 -21.26 7.89 -10.68
CA GLN A 55 -20.29 8.61 -9.87
C GLN A 55 -19.01 8.93 -10.66
N ILE A 56 -18.47 7.96 -11.42
CA ILE A 56 -17.27 8.16 -12.24
C ILE A 56 -17.53 9.23 -13.31
N LYS A 57 -18.68 9.16 -14.01
CA LYS A 57 -19.06 10.14 -15.03
C LYS A 57 -19.18 11.55 -14.43
N GLU A 58 -19.83 11.66 -13.28
CA GLU A 58 -20.02 12.96 -12.63
C GLU A 58 -18.72 13.52 -12.06
N VAL A 59 -17.86 12.70 -11.46
CA VAL A 59 -16.53 13.14 -11.00
C VAL A 59 -15.69 13.65 -12.17
N GLY A 60 -15.69 12.93 -13.30
CA GLY A 60 -15.01 13.37 -14.51
C GLY A 60 -15.47 14.75 -14.98
N ARG A 61 -16.79 14.95 -15.01
CA ARG A 61 -17.40 16.22 -15.43
C ARG A 61 -17.16 17.34 -14.43
N HIS A 62 -17.35 17.09 -13.14
CA HIS A 62 -17.35 18.11 -12.09
C HIS A 62 -15.95 18.57 -11.70
N PHE A 63 -15.01 17.65 -11.54
CA PHE A 63 -13.65 17.96 -11.07
C PHE A 63 -12.64 18.15 -12.20
N TYR A 64 -12.81 17.42 -13.31
CA TYR A 64 -11.83 17.43 -14.41
C TYR A 64 -12.34 18.13 -15.67
N ASN A 65 -13.61 18.58 -15.68
CA ASN A 65 -14.27 19.15 -16.85
C ASN A 65 -14.16 18.24 -18.09
N THR A 66 -14.19 16.92 -17.87
CA THR A 66 -14.01 15.91 -18.91
C THR A 66 -15.25 15.03 -18.98
N ALA A 67 -15.84 14.93 -20.18
CA ALA A 67 -16.91 13.98 -20.43
C ALA A 67 -16.33 12.56 -20.51
N VAL A 68 -16.66 11.73 -19.53
CA VAL A 68 -16.24 10.33 -19.48
C VAL A 68 -17.37 9.45 -19.99
N ASP A 69 -17.10 8.68 -21.03
CA ASP A 69 -17.96 7.57 -21.40
C ASP A 69 -17.45 6.26 -20.82
N VAL A 70 -18.39 5.38 -20.45
CA VAL A 70 -18.06 4.14 -19.73
C VAL A 70 -18.77 2.98 -20.41
N HIS A 71 -18.00 2.01 -20.89
CA HIS A 71 -18.50 0.77 -21.47
C HIS A 71 -18.10 -0.43 -20.62
N VAL A 72 -19.07 -1.26 -20.26
CA VAL A 72 -18.80 -2.50 -19.53
C VAL A 72 -18.30 -3.55 -20.53
N LEU A 73 -17.09 -4.06 -20.34
CA LEU A 73 -16.45 -5.06 -21.19
C LEU A 73 -16.72 -6.49 -20.70
N SER A 74 -16.59 -6.71 -19.38
CA SER A 74 -16.82 -8.00 -18.74
C SER A 74 -17.54 -7.81 -17.42
N HIS A 75 -18.38 -8.78 -17.07
CA HIS A 75 -19.08 -8.84 -15.79
C HIS A 75 -19.02 -10.27 -15.26
N GLU A 76 -18.15 -10.49 -14.29
CA GLU A 76 -17.95 -11.79 -13.64
C GLU A 76 -18.50 -11.73 -12.22
N SER A 77 -19.31 -12.72 -11.85
CA SER A 77 -19.87 -12.87 -10.52
C SER A 77 -19.39 -14.18 -9.91
N SER A 78 -18.37 -14.11 -9.06
CA SER A 78 -17.91 -15.24 -8.26
C SER A 78 -18.75 -15.37 -6.98
N VAL A 79 -18.58 -16.47 -6.25
CA VAL A 79 -19.27 -16.70 -4.96
C VAL A 79 -18.83 -15.64 -3.95
N GLY A 80 -19.66 -14.61 -3.78
CA GLY A 80 -19.46 -13.52 -2.79
C GLY A 80 -18.83 -12.23 -3.31
N ALA A 81 -18.32 -12.20 -4.55
CA ALA A 81 -17.71 -11.00 -5.13
C ALA A 81 -18.08 -10.84 -6.61
N ILE A 82 -18.23 -9.60 -7.04
CA ILE A 82 -18.40 -9.20 -8.44
C ILE A 82 -17.10 -8.54 -8.88
N HIS A 83 -16.61 -8.94 -10.05
CA HIS A 83 -15.53 -8.28 -10.76
C HIS A 83 -16.05 -7.80 -12.12
N VAL A 84 -16.01 -6.50 -12.34
CA VAL A 84 -16.44 -5.85 -13.59
C VAL A 84 -15.24 -5.18 -14.22
N ILE A 85 -15.04 -5.40 -15.52
CA ILE A 85 -14.02 -4.71 -16.32
C ILE A 85 -14.76 -3.68 -17.17
N MET A 86 -14.35 -2.42 -17.07
CA MET A 86 -14.95 -1.31 -17.78
C MET A 86 -13.90 -0.55 -18.58
N GLN A 87 -14.25 -0.16 -19.80
CA GLN A 87 -13.48 0.78 -20.59
C GLN A 87 -14.02 2.19 -20.33
N LEU A 88 -13.16 3.07 -19.83
CA LEU A 88 -13.42 4.50 -19.73
C LEU A 88 -12.84 5.16 -20.98
N SER A 89 -13.65 5.95 -21.67
CA SER A 89 -13.26 6.72 -22.86
C SER A 89 -13.40 8.19 -22.57
N PHE A 90 -12.29 8.92 -22.67
CA PHE A 90 -12.22 10.36 -22.41
C PHE A 90 -10.97 10.98 -23.03
N ASP A 91 -10.95 12.31 -23.18
CA ASP A 91 -9.74 13.01 -23.62
C ASP A 91 -8.68 12.98 -22.52
N ASN A 92 -7.65 12.18 -22.73
CA ASN A 92 -6.53 11.99 -21.80
C ASN A 92 -5.19 12.42 -22.43
N ARG A 93 -5.20 13.35 -23.39
CA ARG A 93 -3.96 13.83 -24.03
C ARG A 93 -2.99 14.50 -23.06
N ALA A 94 -3.52 15.10 -21.99
CA ALA A 94 -2.72 15.70 -20.92
C ALA A 94 -1.77 14.66 -20.27
N PHE A 95 -2.22 13.41 -20.10
CA PHE A 95 -1.42 12.32 -19.54
C PHE A 95 -0.17 12.04 -20.39
N GLN A 96 -0.31 11.91 -21.71
CA GLN A 96 0.85 11.63 -22.58
C GLN A 96 1.86 12.77 -22.59
N LEU A 97 1.39 14.02 -22.49
CA LEU A 97 2.27 15.18 -22.41
C LEU A 97 3.06 15.18 -21.09
N GLU A 98 2.42 14.81 -19.97
CA GLU A 98 3.09 14.68 -18.68
C GLU A 98 4.05 13.50 -18.62
N GLU A 99 3.68 12.33 -19.14
CA GLU A 99 4.54 11.13 -19.14
C GLU A 99 5.83 11.37 -19.93
N ASN A 100 5.72 12.01 -21.10
CA ASN A 100 6.86 12.41 -21.91
C ASN A 100 7.70 13.50 -21.22
N ARG A 101 7.05 14.47 -20.57
CA ARG A 101 7.74 15.56 -19.86
C ARG A 101 8.43 15.09 -18.57
N ASN A 102 7.84 14.15 -17.84
CA ASN A 102 8.42 13.56 -16.63
C ASN A 102 9.65 12.70 -16.98
N THR A 103 9.55 11.84 -17.99
CA THR A 103 10.70 11.04 -18.45
C THR A 103 11.86 11.96 -18.86
N GLN A 104 11.58 12.99 -19.65
CA GLN A 104 12.60 13.97 -20.08
C GLN A 104 13.16 14.84 -18.94
N ARG A 105 12.36 15.13 -17.90
CA ARG A 105 12.80 15.92 -16.73
C ARG A 105 13.66 15.11 -15.78
N ILE A 106 13.30 13.86 -15.51
CA ILE A 106 14.07 12.97 -14.64
C ILE A 106 15.48 12.81 -15.19
N ASP A 107 15.63 12.60 -16.49
CA ASP A 107 16.93 12.40 -17.13
C ASP A 107 17.79 13.67 -17.19
N ARG A 108 17.18 14.87 -17.25
CA ARG A 108 17.92 16.14 -17.40
C ARG A 108 18.22 16.86 -16.09
N ILE A 109 17.43 16.65 -15.03
CA ILE A 109 17.49 17.46 -13.80
C ILE A 109 17.94 16.62 -12.59
N MET A 110 17.75 15.30 -12.61
CA MET A 110 18.07 14.47 -11.46
C MET A 110 19.52 13.98 -11.54
N LEU A 111 20.39 14.58 -10.71
CA LEU A 111 21.73 14.04 -10.49
C LEU A 111 21.59 12.63 -9.89
N PRO A 112 22.32 11.62 -10.39
CA PRO A 112 22.24 10.26 -9.87
C PRO A 112 22.65 10.25 -8.40
N ILE A 113 21.69 10.02 -7.52
CA ILE A 113 21.92 9.85 -6.09
C ILE A 113 22.49 8.44 -5.90
N LYS A 114 23.63 8.34 -5.20
CA LYS A 114 24.19 7.03 -4.84
C LYS A 114 23.20 6.31 -3.94
N ALA A 115 22.91 5.04 -4.24
CA ALA A 115 21.92 4.24 -3.51
C ALA A 115 22.13 4.25 -1.98
N PHE A 116 23.38 4.27 -1.51
CA PHE A 116 23.66 4.33 -0.07
C PHE A 116 23.10 5.60 0.58
N LEU A 117 23.14 6.75 -0.09
CA LEU A 117 22.63 8.02 0.44
C LEU A 117 21.10 7.99 0.52
N PHE A 118 20.44 7.40 -0.48
CA PHE A 118 19.00 7.19 -0.46
C PHE A 118 18.56 6.34 0.75
N LEU A 119 19.27 5.25 1.03
CA LEU A 119 18.99 4.36 2.16
C LEU A 119 19.31 4.98 3.53
N GLU A 120 20.18 6.00 3.58
CA GLU A 120 20.41 6.80 4.78
C GLU A 120 19.27 7.79 5.05
N ILE A 121 18.69 8.36 3.98
CA ILE A 121 17.58 9.31 4.08
C ILE A 121 16.29 8.62 4.53
N PHE A 122 16.05 7.38 4.09
CA PHE A 122 14.87 6.60 4.45
C PHE A 122 15.20 5.53 5.51
N PRO A 123 15.08 5.85 6.81
CA PRO A 123 15.52 4.97 7.90
C PRO A 123 14.80 3.61 7.94
N PHE A 124 13.55 3.59 7.48
CA PHE A 124 12.67 2.44 7.41
C PHE A 124 12.33 2.08 5.96
N CYS A 125 13.31 2.07 5.06
CA CYS A 125 13.11 1.51 3.72
C CYS A 125 13.42 0.01 3.68
N LEU A 126 12.70 -0.70 2.82
CA LEU A 126 12.87 -2.12 2.57
C LEU A 126 12.97 -2.35 1.05
N VAL A 127 14.05 -2.96 0.60
CA VAL A 127 14.29 -3.26 -0.82
C VAL A 127 14.43 -4.76 -0.98
N PHE A 128 13.61 -5.35 -1.85
CA PHE A 128 13.58 -6.79 -2.13
C PHE A 128 13.49 -7.06 -3.64
N ASP A 129 13.85 -8.28 -4.05
CA ASP A 129 13.78 -8.72 -5.46
C ASP A 129 12.45 -9.40 -5.81
N SER A 130 12.29 -9.83 -7.07
CA SER A 130 11.10 -10.53 -7.54
C SER A 130 10.86 -11.89 -6.87
N GLY A 131 11.88 -12.47 -6.22
CA GLY A 131 11.74 -13.65 -5.37
C GLY A 131 11.34 -13.33 -3.93
N LEU A 132 11.02 -12.06 -3.65
CA LEU A 132 10.76 -11.50 -2.32
C LEU A 132 11.94 -11.64 -1.35
N TYR A 133 13.17 -11.78 -1.85
CA TYR A 133 14.35 -11.77 -0.99
C TYR A 133 14.74 -10.33 -0.66
N ILE A 134 14.80 -10.02 0.64
CA ILE A 134 15.22 -8.72 1.15
C ILE A 134 16.70 -8.51 0.77
N LYS A 135 16.99 -7.53 -0.08
CA LYS A 135 18.36 -7.19 -0.48
C LYS A 135 18.97 -6.16 0.43
N THR A 136 18.23 -5.08 0.70
CA THR A 136 18.75 -3.95 1.44
C THR A 136 17.68 -3.36 2.36
N ILE A 137 18.15 -2.84 3.50
CA ILE A 137 17.31 -2.24 4.54
C ILE A 137 17.90 -0.91 4.99
N GLY A 138 17.01 0.01 5.36
CA GLY A 138 17.35 1.31 5.91
C GLY A 138 18.08 1.22 7.25
N LYS A 139 18.76 2.30 7.63
CA LYS A 139 19.65 2.34 8.81
C LYS A 139 18.93 1.99 10.11
N SER A 140 17.74 2.54 10.33
CA SER A 140 16.98 2.27 11.56
C SER A 140 16.42 0.86 11.57
N LEU A 141 15.91 0.38 10.43
CA LEU A 141 15.43 -1.00 10.32
C LEU A 141 16.55 -2.02 10.59
N ARG A 142 17.77 -1.74 10.13
CA ARG A 142 18.96 -2.57 10.41
C ARG A 142 19.35 -2.59 11.89
N ALA A 143 19.20 -1.46 12.59
CA ALA A 143 19.52 -1.39 14.01
C ALA A 143 18.54 -2.22 14.86
N ILE A 144 17.28 -2.28 14.42
CA ILE A 144 16.20 -2.98 15.09
C ILE A 144 16.17 -4.47 14.71
N MET A 145 16.45 -4.77 13.44
CA MET A 145 16.43 -6.11 12.86
C MET A 145 17.64 -6.29 11.93
N PRO A 146 18.81 -6.68 12.47
CA PRO A 146 20.05 -6.78 11.69
C PRO A 146 20.05 -7.97 10.71
N ASP A 147 19.40 -9.08 11.07
CA ASP A 147 19.53 -10.39 10.38
C ASP A 147 18.45 -10.66 9.32
N ILE A 148 17.78 -9.61 8.83
CA ILE A 148 16.67 -9.76 7.86
C ILE A 148 17.14 -9.69 6.41
N ALA A 149 18.30 -9.11 6.13
CA ALA A 149 18.86 -9.06 4.79
C ALA A 149 19.22 -10.49 4.31
N GLY A 150 18.78 -10.85 3.12
CA GLY A 150 18.94 -12.18 2.52
C GLY A 150 17.79 -13.15 2.82
N ARG A 151 16.88 -12.82 3.75
CA ARG A 151 15.70 -13.64 4.06
C ARG A 151 14.53 -13.29 3.13
N LYS A 152 13.55 -14.20 3.03
CA LYS A 152 12.31 -13.90 2.31
C LYS A 152 11.42 -12.97 3.13
N LEU A 153 10.77 -12.03 2.44
CA LEU A 153 9.85 -11.07 3.03
C LEU A 153 8.78 -11.73 3.92
N PRO A 154 8.07 -12.80 3.48
CA PRO A 154 7.01 -13.42 4.28
C PRO A 154 7.52 -14.21 5.50
N GLU A 155 8.81 -14.49 5.60
CA GLU A 155 9.39 -15.16 6.78
C GLU A 155 9.66 -14.19 7.93
N VAL A 156 9.79 -12.90 7.61
CA VAL A 156 10.18 -11.85 8.55
C VAL A 156 8.99 -10.95 8.86
N PHE A 157 8.19 -10.64 7.85
CA PHE A 157 7.06 -9.74 7.94
C PHE A 157 5.77 -10.45 7.54
N ASP A 158 4.71 -10.17 8.28
CA ASP A 158 3.35 -10.48 7.92
C ASP A 158 2.72 -9.27 7.21
N LEU A 159 2.03 -9.52 6.10
CA LEU A 159 1.37 -8.47 5.33
C LEU A 159 -0.02 -8.25 5.92
N THR A 160 -0.13 -7.27 6.81
CA THR A 160 -1.39 -6.96 7.48
C THR A 160 -2.36 -6.25 6.54
N ARG A 161 -1.84 -5.42 5.62
CA ARG A 161 -2.65 -4.71 4.61
C ARG A 161 -1.89 -4.50 3.30
N PRO A 162 -2.58 -4.54 2.14
CA PRO A 162 -3.93 -5.07 1.96
C PRO A 162 -3.98 -6.57 2.25
N LEU A 163 -5.17 -7.14 2.54
CA LEU A 163 -5.36 -8.57 2.81
C LEU A 163 -5.22 -9.39 1.51
N ILE A 164 -4.00 -9.50 1.02
CA ILE A 164 -3.61 -10.26 -0.16
C ILE A 164 -2.53 -11.27 0.24
N GLU A 165 -2.36 -12.31 -0.57
CA GLU A 165 -1.19 -13.18 -0.41
C GLU A 165 0.08 -12.38 -0.73
N CYS A 166 1.12 -12.53 0.09
CA CYS A 166 2.40 -11.85 -0.10
C CYS A 166 3.21 -12.51 -1.23
N THR A 167 2.77 -12.31 -2.48
CA THR A 167 3.43 -12.74 -3.71
C THR A 167 3.85 -11.53 -4.55
N TRP A 168 4.86 -11.69 -5.41
CA TRP A 168 5.36 -10.60 -6.25
C TRP A 168 4.28 -10.06 -7.18
N GLU A 169 3.51 -10.95 -7.81
CA GLU A 169 2.44 -10.60 -8.72
C GLU A 169 1.32 -9.85 -7.99
N ALA A 170 0.94 -10.31 -6.80
CA ALA A 170 -0.10 -9.65 -6.01
C ALA A 170 0.32 -8.26 -5.55
N ILE A 171 1.59 -8.07 -5.14
CA ILE A 171 2.14 -6.76 -4.76
C ILE A 171 2.15 -5.81 -5.96
N LEU A 172 2.58 -6.25 -7.14
CA LEU A 172 2.60 -5.41 -8.34
C LEU A 172 1.20 -4.94 -8.74
N VAL A 173 0.21 -5.84 -8.70
CA VAL A 173 -1.19 -5.51 -9.01
C VAL A 173 -1.76 -4.48 -8.03
N HIS A 174 -1.33 -4.49 -6.76
CA HIS A 174 -1.83 -3.57 -5.74
C HIS A 174 -0.81 -2.48 -5.39
N SER A 175 0.13 -2.16 -6.28
CA SER A 175 1.22 -1.20 -6.04
C SER A 175 0.75 0.21 -5.66
N ASN A 176 -0.48 0.58 -6.00
CA ASN A 176 -1.08 1.87 -5.62
C ASN A 176 -1.72 1.87 -4.22
N ASN A 177 -1.80 0.70 -3.56
CA ASN A 177 -2.35 0.57 -2.22
C ASN A 177 -1.26 0.79 -1.17
N ILE A 178 -1.67 1.26 0.00
CA ILE A 178 -0.78 1.31 1.16
C ILE A 178 -0.54 -0.13 1.65
N PHE A 179 0.74 -0.49 1.78
CA PHE A 179 1.16 -1.76 2.34
C PHE A 179 1.56 -1.56 3.80
N GLU A 180 1.00 -2.38 4.67
CA GLU A 180 1.33 -2.42 6.09
C GLU A 180 1.98 -3.78 6.39
N LEU A 181 3.18 -3.73 6.95
CA LEU A 181 3.98 -4.91 7.28
C LEU A 181 4.21 -4.94 8.78
N SER A 182 3.90 -6.07 9.41
CA SER A 182 4.16 -6.32 10.83
C SER A 182 5.28 -7.35 10.98
N SER A 183 6.20 -7.15 11.93
CA SER A 183 7.24 -8.14 12.20
C SER A 183 6.65 -9.40 12.83
N VAL A 184 6.96 -10.58 12.28
CA VAL A 184 6.50 -11.86 12.83
C VAL A 184 7.12 -12.15 14.19
N GLN A 185 8.40 -11.79 14.37
CA GLN A 185 9.09 -11.94 15.65
C GLN A 185 9.08 -10.61 16.42
N PRO A 186 8.89 -10.65 17.75
CA PRO A 186 8.98 -9.45 18.57
C PRO A 186 10.39 -8.87 18.49
N ILE A 187 10.46 -7.56 18.31
CA ILE A 187 11.71 -6.80 18.27
C ILE A 187 12.35 -6.86 19.67
N ARG A 188 13.55 -7.42 19.75
CA ARG A 188 14.33 -7.44 20.99
C ARG A 188 15.01 -6.08 21.18
N ASN A 189 14.68 -5.36 22.24
CA ASN A 189 15.49 -4.22 22.66
C ASN A 189 16.85 -4.73 23.12
N HIS A 190 17.92 -4.31 22.45
CA HIS A 190 19.27 -4.51 22.95
C HIS A 190 19.53 -3.48 24.04
N ASP A 191 18.89 -3.65 25.20
CA ASP A 191 19.22 -2.87 26.40
C ASP A 191 20.63 -3.27 26.84
N SER A 192 21.58 -2.45 26.40
CA SER A 192 22.95 -2.51 26.86
C SER A 192 23.00 -1.76 28.18
N ASN A 193 22.81 -2.45 29.31
CA ASN A 193 23.54 -2.20 30.55
C ASN A 193 23.20 -3.24 31.61
N GLY A 194 24.22 -4.02 31.98
CA GLY A 194 24.14 -4.92 33.12
C GLY A 194 24.01 -4.17 34.44
N ASN A 195 23.18 -4.71 35.31
CA ASN A 195 23.56 -4.96 36.70
C ASN A 195 22.69 -6.11 37.24
N GLN A 196 23.34 -7.24 37.43
CA GLN A 196 22.89 -8.29 38.34
C GLN A 196 23.00 -7.77 39.78
N LEU A 197 22.05 -8.11 40.65
CA LEU A 197 22.18 -8.53 42.07
C LEU A 197 20.81 -8.39 42.78
N PRO A 198 20.58 -9.03 43.95
CA PRO A 198 20.21 -10.43 44.14
C PRO A 198 18.81 -10.55 44.79
N GLY A 199 18.29 -11.78 44.90
CA GLY A 199 16.94 -12.03 45.42
C GLY A 199 16.72 -11.66 46.90
N THR A 200 15.46 -11.36 47.20
CA THR A 200 14.81 -11.57 48.50
C THR A 200 13.34 -11.88 48.24
N ASP A 201 12.90 -13.07 48.66
CA ASP A 201 11.50 -13.41 48.91
C ASP A 201 10.93 -12.50 50.00
N ASP A 202 9.75 -11.92 49.80
CA ASP A 202 8.53 -12.28 50.53
C ASP A 202 7.34 -11.39 50.09
N SER A 203 6.18 -12.04 50.09
CA SER A 203 4.80 -11.62 49.84
C SER A 203 4.38 -10.17 50.17
N GLU A 204 3.56 -9.57 49.30
CA GLU A 204 2.11 -9.38 49.51
C GLU A 204 1.46 -8.69 48.30
N GLU A 205 0.19 -9.06 48.06
CA GLU A 205 -0.71 -8.61 46.99
C GLU A 205 -0.96 -7.10 47.06
N ASP A 206 -0.96 -6.42 45.91
CA ASP A 206 -1.93 -5.35 45.68
C ASP A 206 -2.18 -5.14 44.17
N ASP A 207 -3.46 -5.13 43.83
CA ASP A 207 -4.01 -4.90 42.51
C ASP A 207 -3.56 -3.56 41.94
N ASN A 208 -2.95 -3.58 40.75
CA ASN A 208 -3.12 -2.54 39.75
C ASN A 208 -2.89 -3.14 38.37
N ASP A 209 -3.97 -3.22 37.60
CA ASP A 209 -3.99 -3.43 36.15
C ASP A 209 -3.20 -2.31 35.46
N ASP A 210 -1.87 -2.44 35.43
CA ASP A 210 -1.03 -1.66 34.56
C ASP A 210 -1.00 -2.36 33.20
N VAL A 211 -1.90 -1.91 32.32
CA VAL A 211 -1.97 -2.29 30.91
C VAL A 211 -0.61 -1.95 30.30
N SER A 212 0.28 -2.95 30.27
CA SER A 212 1.52 -2.95 29.52
C SER A 212 1.25 -2.34 28.16
N GLU A 213 1.78 -1.13 27.97
CA GLU A 213 1.76 -0.39 26.72
C GLU A 213 2.61 -1.19 25.74
N TYR A 214 2.00 -2.20 25.13
CA TYR A 214 2.51 -2.87 23.94
C TYR A 214 2.53 -1.83 22.83
N VAL A 215 3.64 -1.11 22.73
CA VAL A 215 3.91 -0.24 21.60
C VAL A 215 4.18 -1.15 20.40
N SER A 216 3.10 -1.64 19.79
CA SER A 216 3.11 -2.09 18.41
C SER A 216 3.49 -0.89 17.56
N ARG A 217 4.79 -0.69 17.33
CA ARG A 217 5.28 0.31 16.40
C ARG A 217 4.87 -0.11 15.00
N LEU A 218 3.69 0.36 14.59
CA LEU A 218 3.27 0.48 13.20
C LEU A 218 4.39 1.19 12.43
N VAL A 219 5.06 0.46 11.54
CA VAL A 219 5.95 1.08 10.57
C VAL A 219 5.17 1.16 9.26
N GLU A 220 4.59 2.33 9.00
CA GLU A 220 3.97 2.62 7.71
C GLU A 220 5.07 2.69 6.65
N PHE A 221 5.03 1.76 5.69
CA PHE A 221 5.92 1.80 4.53
C PHE A 221 5.18 2.46 3.36
N SER A 222 5.63 3.65 2.95
CA SER A 222 5.30 4.19 1.64
C SER A 222 6.25 3.57 0.61
N PHE A 223 5.80 2.53 -0.09
CA PHE A 223 6.53 2.01 -1.24
C PHE A 223 6.35 2.95 -2.43
N TRP A 224 7.46 3.42 -2.99
CA TRP A 224 7.49 4.01 -4.32
C TRP A 224 7.92 2.93 -5.31
N PHE A 225 6.96 2.25 -5.92
CA PHE A 225 7.23 1.49 -7.13
C PHE A 225 7.12 2.43 -8.33
N LYS A 226 8.12 2.36 -9.20
CA LYS A 226 8.16 3.08 -10.48
C LYS A 226 7.94 2.08 -11.60
#